data_AF-A0A7V4GAF8-F1
#
_entry.id   AF-A0A7V4GAF8-F1
#
_cell.length_a   1.000
_cell.length_b   1.000
_cell.length_c   1.000
_cell.angle_alpha   90.00
_cell.angle_beta   90.00
_cell.angle_gamma   90.00
#
_symmetry.space_group_name_H-M   'P 1'
#
loop_
_entity.id
_entity.type
_entity.pdbx_description
1 polymer ?
#
loop_
_entity_poly.entity_id
_entity_poly.type
_entity_poly.pdbx_seq_one_letter_code
_entity_poly.pdbx_strand_id
1 'polypeptide(L)'
;FDDEEMGRKTGLELIAQKADVLFNNDDAAGLGVMRVAEEQGVIAIGSDYDQKAIAPGAVLTSVLANVTPMILSIVKEVVDDAFLGGILHDAGKLILAANFPDKYRQVVTAEEGAAAAFCPAEEQVFGVTHAAVGAYLFSLWGFPHALVEAVAFHHEPDREVHPGFAPLTAVHVADGLEKCLRQEDGSAPESWVNLEYLNSLGLVGNLEAWQQKCRRLLEDVPDDL
;
A
#
# COMPACT_ATOMS: atom_id res chain seq x y z
N PHE A 1 -14.66 8.01 -27.45
CA PHE A 1 -14.04 6.83 -26.81
C PHE A 1 -14.71 5.55 -27.30
N ASP A 2 -16.04 5.52 -27.56
CA ASP A 2 -16.74 4.35 -28.12
C ASP A 2 -17.14 4.48 -29.60
N ASP A 3 -16.35 5.16 -30.43
CA ASP A 3 -16.73 5.47 -31.82
C ASP A 3 -15.65 5.03 -32.82
N GLU A 4 -15.85 3.83 -33.37
CA GLU A 4 -14.99 3.26 -34.40
C GLU A 4 -14.97 4.13 -35.67
N GLU A 5 -16.08 4.76 -36.05
CA GLU A 5 -16.18 5.60 -37.24
C GLU A 5 -15.33 6.87 -37.09
N MET A 6 -15.35 7.46 -35.91
CA MET A 6 -14.46 8.56 -35.56
C MET A 6 -12.99 8.13 -35.64
N GLY A 7 -12.65 6.95 -35.10
CA GLY A 7 -11.31 6.38 -35.19
C GLY A 7 -10.83 6.18 -36.64
N ARG A 8 -11.71 5.67 -37.52
CA ARG A 8 -11.42 5.54 -38.95
C ARG A 8 -11.15 6.88 -39.61
N LYS A 9 -12.00 7.89 -39.34
CA LYS A 9 -11.84 9.23 -39.89
C LYS A 9 -10.49 9.83 -39.48
N THR A 10 -10.13 9.74 -38.20
CA THR A 10 -8.84 10.20 -37.69
C THR A 10 -7.67 9.46 -38.34
N GLY A 11 -7.75 8.14 -38.49
CA GLY A 11 -6.72 7.35 -39.18
C GLY A 11 -6.49 7.83 -40.62
N LEU A 12 -7.56 8.05 -41.38
CA LEU A 12 -7.49 8.55 -42.76
C LEU A 12 -6.91 9.97 -42.83
N GLU A 13 -7.28 10.85 -41.90
CA GLU A 13 -6.74 12.21 -41.81
C GLU A 13 -5.23 12.21 -41.52
N LEU A 14 -4.76 11.34 -40.63
CA LEU A 14 -3.34 11.18 -40.32
C LEU A 14 -2.55 10.67 -41.54
N ILE A 15 -3.10 9.69 -42.26
CA ILE A 15 -2.48 9.20 -43.50
C ILE A 15 -2.45 10.30 -44.57
N ALA A 16 -3.51 11.09 -44.71
CA ALA A 16 -3.53 12.23 -45.63
C ALA A 16 -2.48 13.30 -45.26
N GLN A 17 -2.17 13.43 -43.96
CA GLN A 17 -1.08 14.25 -43.44
C GLN A 17 0.31 13.59 -43.57
N LYS A 18 0.40 12.43 -44.23
CA LYS A 18 1.62 11.66 -44.50
C LYS A 18 2.23 10.99 -43.25
N ALA A 19 1.39 10.52 -42.33
CA ALA A 19 1.86 9.65 -41.26
C ALA A 19 2.37 8.30 -41.82
N ASP A 20 3.59 7.90 -41.46
CA ASP A 20 4.18 6.62 -41.86
C ASP A 20 3.76 5.45 -40.94
N VAL A 21 3.41 5.77 -39.69
CA VAL A 21 3.00 4.82 -38.66
C VAL A 21 1.79 5.37 -37.92
N LEU A 22 0.78 4.52 -37.72
CA LEU A 22 -0.37 4.82 -36.87
C LEU A 22 -0.21 4.14 -35.51
N PHE A 23 -0.51 4.87 -34.43
CA PHE A 23 -0.58 4.36 -33.06
C PHE A 23 -1.93 4.75 -32.48
N ASN A 24 -2.53 3.86 -31.69
CA ASN A 24 -3.78 4.11 -31.00
C ASN A 24 -3.71 3.62 -29.55
N ASN A 25 -4.63 4.12 -28.74
CA ASN A 25 -5.02 3.48 -27.50
C ASN A 25 -6.10 2.45 -27.82
N ASP A 26 -6.08 1.31 -27.13
CA ASP A 26 -6.94 0.15 -27.35
C ASP A 26 -8.39 0.37 -26.86
N ASP A 27 -9.05 1.39 -27.41
CA ASP A 27 -10.48 1.64 -27.26
C ASP A 27 -11.23 1.37 -28.58
N ALA A 28 -12.55 1.57 -28.61
CA ALA A 28 -13.33 1.29 -29.82
C ALA A 28 -12.90 2.18 -31.01
N ALA A 29 -12.39 3.39 -30.75
CA ALA A 29 -11.84 4.25 -31.79
C ALA A 29 -10.51 3.68 -32.31
N GLY A 30 -9.68 3.09 -31.44
CA GLY A 30 -8.46 2.39 -31.80
C GLY A 30 -8.65 1.26 -32.82
N LEU A 31 -9.75 0.50 -32.72
CA LEU A 31 -10.12 -0.50 -33.73
C LEU A 31 -10.30 0.10 -35.13
N GLY A 32 -10.92 1.28 -35.20
CA GLY A 32 -11.12 2.00 -36.45
C GLY A 32 -9.81 2.43 -37.10
N VAL A 33 -8.87 2.93 -36.28
CA VAL A 33 -7.51 3.28 -36.74
C VAL A 33 -6.78 2.05 -37.27
N MET A 34 -6.88 0.92 -36.59
CA MET A 34 -6.23 -0.33 -36.99
C MET A 34 -6.74 -0.87 -38.32
N ARG A 35 -8.06 -0.86 -38.52
CA ARG A 35 -8.66 -1.29 -39.80
C ARG A 35 -8.26 -0.37 -40.95
N VAL A 36 -8.18 0.94 -40.71
CA VAL A 36 -7.68 1.88 -41.73
C VAL A 36 -6.22 1.62 -42.08
N ALA A 37 -5.38 1.31 -41.09
CA ALA A 37 -3.99 0.94 -41.34
C ALA A 37 -3.89 -0.29 -42.25
N GLU A 38 -4.68 -1.33 -42.00
CA GLU A 38 -4.78 -2.53 -42.83
C GLU A 38 -5.22 -2.20 -44.26
N GLU A 39 -6.31 -1.45 -44.40
CA GLU A 39 -6.89 -1.09 -45.70
C GLU A 39 -5.96 -0.23 -46.56
N GLN A 40 -5.19 0.66 -45.94
CA GLN A 40 -4.29 1.58 -46.63
C GLN A 40 -2.85 1.04 -46.74
N GLY A 41 -2.54 -0.12 -46.14
CA GLY A 41 -1.20 -0.69 -46.12
C GLY A 41 -0.18 0.16 -45.36
N VAL A 42 -0.63 0.91 -44.35
CA VAL A 42 0.23 1.74 -43.49
C VAL A 42 0.58 0.95 -42.24
N ILE A 43 1.81 1.10 -41.75
CA ILE A 43 2.27 0.39 -40.56
C ILE A 43 1.48 0.88 -39.33
N ALA A 44 1.11 -0.05 -38.45
CA ALA A 44 0.49 0.28 -37.17
C ALA A 44 1.26 -0.32 -35.98
N ILE A 45 1.20 0.38 -34.86
CA ILE A 45 1.65 -0.10 -33.54
C ILE A 45 0.42 -0.19 -32.64
N GLY A 46 0.19 -1.37 -32.08
CA GLY A 46 -0.91 -1.59 -31.14
C GLY A 46 -0.59 -1.22 -29.70
N SER A 47 -1.61 -1.23 -28.86
CA SER A 47 -1.53 -0.95 -27.42
C SER A 47 -2.26 -2.02 -26.61
N ASP A 48 -1.88 -2.16 -25.34
CA ASP A 48 -2.47 -2.99 -24.27
C ASP A 48 -2.41 -4.52 -24.47
N TYR A 49 -2.77 -5.04 -25.64
CA TYR A 49 -2.61 -6.47 -26.02
C TYR A 49 -2.15 -6.65 -27.48
N ASP A 50 -1.94 -7.90 -27.90
CA ASP A 50 -1.57 -8.21 -29.29
C ASP A 50 -2.73 -7.94 -30.25
N GLN A 51 -2.63 -6.84 -30.98
CA GLN A 51 -3.65 -6.40 -31.94
C GLN A 51 -3.37 -6.92 -33.36
N LYS A 52 -2.41 -7.83 -33.56
CA LYS A 52 -2.08 -8.41 -34.87
C LYS A 52 -3.27 -9.08 -35.55
N ALA A 53 -4.20 -9.66 -34.78
CA ALA A 53 -5.41 -10.28 -35.33
C ALA A 53 -6.40 -9.27 -35.94
N ILE A 54 -6.35 -8.00 -35.52
CA ILE A 54 -7.25 -6.94 -36.00
C ILE A 54 -6.79 -6.41 -37.37
N ALA A 55 -5.48 -6.26 -37.55
CA ALA A 55 -4.86 -5.75 -38.78
C ALA A 55 -3.56 -6.53 -39.09
N PRO A 56 -3.69 -7.75 -39.64
CA PRO A 56 -2.56 -8.68 -39.81
C PRO A 56 -1.48 -8.20 -40.77
N GLY A 57 -1.83 -7.44 -41.80
CA GLY A 57 -0.90 -6.86 -42.77
C GLY A 57 -0.23 -5.58 -42.29
N ALA A 58 -0.89 -4.81 -41.41
CA ALA A 58 -0.41 -3.50 -40.96
C ALA A 58 0.27 -3.49 -39.59
N VAL A 59 -0.20 -4.29 -38.62
CA VAL A 59 0.36 -4.25 -37.25
C VAL A 59 1.76 -4.84 -37.23
N LEU A 60 2.75 -4.00 -36.93
CA LEU A 60 4.15 -4.38 -36.81
C LEU A 60 4.45 -5.01 -35.44
N THR A 61 3.95 -4.38 -34.39
CA THR A 61 4.08 -4.83 -32.99
C THR A 61 2.98 -4.18 -32.15
N SER A 62 2.77 -4.68 -30.93
CA SER A 62 1.98 -4.01 -29.90
C SER A 62 2.84 -3.65 -28.70
N VAL A 63 2.55 -2.52 -28.06
CA VAL A 63 2.94 -2.27 -26.67
C VAL A 63 2.03 -3.13 -25.79
N LEU A 64 2.59 -4.04 -25.02
CA LEU A 64 1.82 -4.91 -24.13
C LEU A 64 1.83 -4.31 -22.72
N ALA A 65 0.66 -3.88 -22.25
CA ALA A 65 0.46 -3.41 -20.90
C ALA A 65 -0.43 -4.40 -20.16
N ASN A 66 0.17 -5.36 -19.45
CA ASN A 66 -0.60 -6.31 -18.68
C ASN A 66 -0.98 -5.69 -17.33
N VAL A 67 -2.11 -4.98 -17.33
CA VAL A 67 -2.61 -4.25 -16.17
C VAL A 67 -2.88 -5.19 -14.99
N THR A 68 -3.31 -6.43 -15.23
CA THR A 68 -3.63 -7.37 -14.15
C THR A 68 -2.39 -7.77 -13.31
N PRO A 69 -1.28 -8.30 -13.88
CA PRO A 69 -0.05 -8.54 -13.14
C PRO A 69 0.55 -7.27 -12.53
N MET A 70 0.40 -6.12 -13.18
CA MET A 70 0.87 -4.84 -12.64
C MET A 70 0.14 -4.50 -11.34
N ILE A 71 -1.21 -4.53 -11.36
CA ILE A 71 -2.02 -4.30 -10.16
C ILE A 71 -1.71 -5.35 -9.08
N LEU A 72 -1.58 -6.62 -9.47
CA LEU A 72 -1.24 -7.70 -8.52
C LEU A 72 0.14 -7.49 -7.88
N SER A 73 1.13 -7.00 -8.62
CA SER A 73 2.46 -6.69 -8.08
C SER A 73 2.37 -5.57 -7.05
N ILE A 74 1.65 -4.49 -7.37
CA ILE A 74 1.48 -3.34 -6.46
C ILE A 74 0.75 -3.78 -5.18
N VAL A 75 -0.34 -4.54 -5.31
CA VAL A 75 -1.08 -5.07 -4.15
C VAL A 75 -0.19 -5.97 -3.31
N LYS A 76 0.61 -6.83 -3.95
CA LYS A 76 1.53 -7.73 -3.25
C LYS A 76 2.58 -6.95 -2.47
N GLU A 77 3.17 -5.91 -3.05
CA GLU A 77 4.15 -5.05 -2.37
C GLU A 77 3.56 -4.40 -1.12
N VAL A 78 2.35 -3.84 -1.21
CA VAL A 78 1.66 -3.26 -0.05
C VAL A 78 1.38 -4.29 1.03
N VAL A 79 0.95 -5.50 0.65
CA VAL A 79 0.67 -6.60 1.60
C VAL A 79 1.96 -7.07 2.28
N ASP A 80 3.04 -7.24 1.53
CA ASP A 80 4.33 -7.69 2.06
C ASP A 80 4.91 -6.65 3.03
N ASP A 81 4.87 -5.36 2.66
CA ASP A 81 5.36 -4.27 3.51
C ASP A 81 4.51 -4.13 4.79
N ALA A 82 3.19 -4.29 4.69
CA ALA A 82 2.30 -4.29 5.86
C ALA A 82 2.59 -5.48 6.78
N PHE A 83 2.80 -6.67 6.22
CA PHE A 83 3.12 -7.88 6.98
C PHE A 83 4.46 -7.74 7.71
N LEU A 84 5.51 -7.32 6.99
CA LEU A 84 6.81 -7.08 7.58
C LEU A 84 6.78 -5.94 8.60
N GLY A 85 6.03 -4.87 8.31
CA GLY A 85 5.78 -3.78 9.26
C GLY A 85 5.14 -4.30 10.55
N GLY A 86 4.16 -5.19 10.46
CA GLY A 86 3.55 -5.82 11.64
C GLY A 86 4.55 -6.60 12.49
N ILE A 87 5.51 -7.29 11.87
CA ILE A 87 6.57 -8.02 12.59
C ILE A 87 7.60 -7.06 13.21
N LEU A 88 7.94 -5.98 12.50
CA LEU A 88 9.11 -5.15 12.78
C LEU A 88 8.80 -3.84 13.54
N HIS A 89 7.54 -3.43 13.64
CA HIS A 89 7.15 -2.12 14.19
C HIS A 89 7.75 -1.83 15.57
N ASP A 90 7.85 -2.86 16.42
CA ASP A 90 8.36 -2.76 17.78
C ASP A 90 9.83 -3.18 17.94
N ALA A 91 10.55 -3.48 16.86
CA ALA A 91 11.94 -3.95 16.94
C ALA A 91 12.89 -2.95 17.63
N GLY A 92 12.55 -1.65 17.64
CA GLY A 92 13.27 -0.64 18.40
C GLY A 92 13.35 -0.93 19.90
N LYS A 93 12.32 -1.58 20.47
CA LYS A 93 12.30 -2.00 21.88
C LYS A 93 13.43 -2.97 22.17
N LEU A 94 13.66 -3.94 21.27
CA LEU A 94 14.74 -4.92 21.41
C LEU A 94 16.11 -4.25 21.33
N ILE A 95 16.27 -3.27 20.44
CA ILE A 95 17.52 -2.51 20.30
C ILE A 95 17.82 -1.73 21.58
N LEU A 96 16.82 -1.01 22.12
CA LEU A 96 16.95 -0.26 23.36
C LEU A 96 17.24 -1.18 24.56
N ALA A 97 16.49 -2.27 24.69
CA ALA A 97 16.63 -3.23 25.79
C ALA A 97 17.99 -3.95 25.77
N ALA A 98 18.47 -4.37 24.59
CA ALA A 98 19.72 -5.10 24.46
C ALA A 98 20.96 -4.23 24.75
N ASN A 99 20.91 -2.94 24.39
CA ASN A 99 22.04 -2.03 24.54
C ASN A 99 22.00 -1.24 25.86
N PHE A 100 20.82 -1.01 26.43
CA PHE A 100 20.63 -0.19 27.63
C PHE A 100 19.67 -0.82 28.64
N PRO A 101 19.95 -2.05 29.13
CA PRO A 101 19.01 -2.83 29.93
C PRO A 101 18.55 -2.12 31.22
N ASP A 102 19.45 -1.41 31.91
CA ASP A 102 19.10 -0.70 33.14
C ASP A 102 18.26 0.55 32.90
N LYS A 103 18.45 1.24 31.76
CA LYS A 103 17.58 2.36 31.37
C LYS A 103 16.23 1.86 30.87
N TYR A 104 16.23 0.79 30.08
CA TYR A 104 14.99 0.23 29.56
C TYR A 104 14.13 -0.35 30.69
N ARG A 105 14.74 -0.88 31.76
CA ARG A 105 14.02 -1.24 32.99
C ARG A 105 13.28 -0.03 33.59
N GLN A 106 13.83 1.18 33.53
CA GLN A 106 13.15 2.39 34.02
C GLN A 106 11.90 2.70 33.20
N VAL A 107 11.95 2.52 31.87
CA VAL A 107 10.79 2.65 30.99
C VAL A 107 9.70 1.64 31.38
N VAL A 108 10.05 0.38 31.56
CA VAL A 108 9.09 -0.67 31.95
C VAL A 108 8.48 -0.40 33.33
N THR A 109 9.29 0.01 34.32
CA THR A 109 8.77 0.32 35.67
C THR A 109 7.86 1.56 35.70
N ALA A 110 8.03 2.49 34.76
CA ALA A 110 7.14 3.64 34.63
C ALA A 110 5.76 3.24 34.05
N GLU A 111 5.68 2.09 33.38
CA GLU A 111 4.51 1.60 32.66
C GLU A 111 3.58 0.70 33.49
N GLU A 112 4.04 0.13 34.61
CA GLU A 112 3.22 -0.65 35.57
C GLU A 112 2.00 0.14 36.14
N GLY A 113 1.80 1.41 35.74
CA GLY A 113 0.62 2.24 36.02
C GLY A 113 -0.28 2.61 34.81
N ALA A 114 0.11 2.39 33.55
CA ALA A 114 -0.73 2.63 32.36
C ALA A 114 -0.10 2.14 31.03
N ALA A 115 -0.74 1.19 30.34
CA ALA A 115 -0.30 0.60 29.05
C ALA A 115 -0.18 1.59 27.86
N ALA A 116 -0.72 2.80 28.00
CA ALA A 116 -0.63 3.86 27.00
C ALA A 116 0.67 4.69 27.07
N ALA A 117 1.65 4.31 27.91
CA ALA A 117 2.76 5.18 28.31
C ALA A 117 4.15 4.87 27.71
N PHE A 118 4.30 3.88 26.81
CA PHE A 118 5.63 3.49 26.32
C PHE A 118 6.38 4.63 25.59
N CYS A 119 5.79 5.24 24.56
CA CYS A 119 6.46 6.31 23.82
C CYS A 119 6.83 7.52 24.72
N PRO A 120 5.93 8.06 25.56
CA PRO A 120 6.29 9.12 26.51
C PRO A 120 7.41 8.73 27.50
N ALA A 121 7.39 7.50 28.02
CA ALA A 121 8.40 7.02 28.95
C ALA A 121 9.78 6.85 28.29
N GLU A 122 9.81 6.32 27.06
CA GLU A 122 11.03 6.23 26.26
C GLU A 122 11.59 7.61 25.93
N GLU A 123 10.73 8.55 25.53
CA GLU A 123 11.15 9.93 25.26
C GLU A 123 11.74 10.59 26.51
N GLN A 124 11.19 10.32 27.70
CA GLN A 124 11.73 10.83 28.96
C GLN A 124 13.10 10.23 29.33
N VAL A 125 13.30 8.93 29.09
CA VAL A 125 14.51 8.19 29.52
C VAL A 125 15.63 8.26 28.48
N PHE A 126 15.28 8.23 27.20
CA PHE A 126 16.20 8.13 26.06
C PHE A 126 16.19 9.37 25.16
N GLY A 127 15.14 10.20 25.19
CA GLY A 127 14.96 11.30 24.23
C GLY A 127 14.61 10.84 22.82
N VAL A 128 14.14 9.59 22.68
CA VAL A 128 13.72 8.96 21.43
C VAL A 128 12.81 7.78 21.74
N THR A 129 11.87 7.48 20.85
CA THR A 129 10.97 6.32 20.94
C THR A 129 11.52 5.07 20.23
N HIS A 130 11.02 3.89 20.59
CA HIS A 130 11.32 2.65 19.87
C HIS A 130 10.97 2.74 18.38
N ALA A 131 9.84 3.37 18.05
CA ALA A 131 9.40 3.57 16.66
C ALA A 131 10.47 4.32 15.85
N ALA A 132 11.00 5.42 16.39
CA ALA A 132 12.06 6.20 15.75
C ALA A 132 13.38 5.42 15.65
N VAL A 133 13.77 4.67 16.68
CA VAL A 133 14.99 3.83 16.67
C VAL A 133 14.89 2.72 15.62
N GLY A 134 13.74 2.03 15.55
CA GLY A 134 13.47 0.97 14.58
C GLY A 134 13.49 1.51 13.16
N ALA A 135 12.76 2.60 12.90
CA ALA A 135 12.71 3.24 11.60
C ALA A 135 14.09 3.71 11.13
N TYR A 136 14.90 4.30 12.02
CA TYR A 136 16.26 4.72 11.69
C TYR A 136 17.13 3.53 11.26
N LEU A 137 17.08 2.41 12.00
CA LEU A 137 17.84 1.22 11.64
C LEU A 137 17.39 0.63 10.29
N PHE A 138 16.07 0.47 10.09
CA PHE A 138 15.55 -0.14 8.87
C PHE A 138 15.78 0.74 7.63
N SER A 139 15.78 2.07 7.80
CA SER A 139 16.23 3.00 6.77
C SER A 139 17.70 2.77 6.39
N LEU A 140 18.60 2.60 7.37
CA LEU A 140 20.01 2.27 7.10
C LEU A 140 20.20 0.92 6.41
N TRP A 141 19.32 -0.05 6.70
CA TRP A 141 19.36 -1.37 6.07
C TRP A 141 18.72 -1.39 4.68
N GLY A 142 18.16 -0.27 4.21
CA GLY A 142 17.58 -0.15 2.88
C GLY A 142 16.21 -0.80 2.73
N PHE A 143 15.44 -0.90 3.82
CA PHE A 143 14.05 -1.35 3.73
C PHE A 143 13.19 -0.34 2.93
N PRO A 144 12.09 -0.82 2.31
CA PRO A 144 11.16 0.05 1.57
C PRO A 144 10.64 1.20 2.43
N HIS A 145 10.44 2.37 1.80
CA HIS A 145 10.01 3.57 2.51
C HIS A 145 8.68 3.36 3.24
N ALA A 146 7.71 2.72 2.61
CA ALA A 146 6.39 2.46 3.19
C ALA A 146 6.47 1.60 4.46
N LEU A 147 7.42 0.66 4.53
CA LEU A 147 7.70 -0.11 5.74
C LEU A 147 8.34 0.75 6.82
N VAL A 148 9.35 1.55 6.47
CA VAL A 148 10.01 2.47 7.41
C VAL A 148 9.02 3.47 8.00
N GLU A 149 8.11 4.02 7.18
CA GLU A 149 7.02 4.89 7.61
C GLU A 149 6.06 4.17 8.58
N ALA A 150 5.66 2.93 8.24
CA ALA A 150 4.81 2.13 9.11
C ALA A 150 5.47 1.91 10.48
N VAL A 151 6.77 1.63 10.52
CA VAL A 151 7.52 1.50 11.78
C VAL A 151 7.62 2.86 12.50
N ALA A 152 7.89 3.95 11.81
CA ALA A 152 8.11 5.26 12.43
C ALA A 152 6.83 5.84 13.06
N PHE A 153 5.68 5.65 12.42
CA PHE A 153 4.46 6.42 12.70
C PHE A 153 3.28 5.57 13.16
N HIS A 154 3.43 4.27 13.43
CA HIS A 154 2.31 3.43 13.85
C HIS A 154 1.61 3.90 15.14
N HIS A 155 2.26 4.71 16.01
CA HIS A 155 1.59 5.36 17.16
C HIS A 155 0.98 6.73 16.82
N GLU A 156 1.44 7.39 15.75
CA GLU A 156 1.08 8.75 15.35
C GLU A 156 0.82 8.80 13.83
N PRO A 157 -0.16 8.04 13.30
CA PRO A 157 -0.31 7.84 11.86
C PRO A 157 -0.75 9.11 11.12
N ASP A 158 -1.25 10.11 11.83
CA ASP A 158 -1.67 11.43 11.34
C ASP A 158 -0.49 12.36 11.04
N ARG A 159 0.74 11.99 11.42
CA ARG A 159 1.96 12.72 11.05
C ARG A 159 2.33 12.57 9.57
N GLU A 160 1.83 11.53 8.93
CA GLU A 160 2.00 11.30 7.49
C GLU A 160 0.65 11.37 6.76
N VAL A 161 0.67 11.98 5.57
CA VAL A 161 -0.54 12.15 4.75
C VAL A 161 -0.48 11.21 3.57
N HIS A 162 -1.30 10.16 3.61
CA HIS A 162 -1.48 9.24 2.49
C HIS A 162 -2.86 9.45 1.84
N PRO A 163 -2.98 9.29 0.51
CA PRO A 163 -4.25 9.43 -0.19
C PRO A 163 -5.19 8.22 -0.01
N GLY A 164 -4.78 7.18 0.73
CA GLY A 164 -5.53 5.95 0.90
C GLY A 164 -4.83 4.95 1.83
N PHE A 165 -5.25 3.69 1.76
CA PHE A 165 -4.70 2.61 2.57
C PHE A 165 -3.21 2.38 2.27
N ALA A 166 -2.39 2.33 3.31
CA ALA A 166 -0.95 2.09 3.25
C ALA A 166 -0.51 1.05 4.30
N PRO A 167 0.73 0.54 4.22
CA PRO A 167 1.30 -0.30 5.27
C PRO A 167 1.19 0.33 6.67
N LEU A 168 1.39 1.65 6.80
CA LEU A 168 1.16 2.38 8.04
C LEU A 168 -0.26 2.21 8.58
N THR A 169 -1.29 2.29 7.72
CA THR A 169 -2.68 2.07 8.11
C THR A 169 -2.87 0.67 8.68
N ALA A 170 -2.30 -0.34 8.02
CA ALA A 170 -2.42 -1.73 8.44
C ALA A 170 -1.76 -1.96 9.80
N VAL A 171 -0.53 -1.49 9.98
CA VAL A 171 0.25 -1.67 11.21
C VAL A 171 -0.41 -0.93 12.39
N HIS A 172 -0.81 0.34 12.19
CA HIS A 172 -1.48 1.13 13.22
C HIS A 172 -2.78 0.46 13.71
N VAL A 173 -3.64 0.04 12.77
CA VAL A 173 -4.91 -0.60 13.13
C VAL A 173 -4.67 -1.96 13.78
N ALA A 174 -3.74 -2.77 13.27
CA ALA A 174 -3.44 -4.08 13.84
C ALA A 174 -2.90 -3.97 15.27
N ASP A 175 -1.94 -3.08 15.51
CA ASP A 175 -1.38 -2.82 16.84
C ASP A 175 -2.45 -2.33 17.82
N GLY A 176 -3.29 -1.38 17.40
CA GLY A 176 -4.37 -0.87 18.25
C GLY A 176 -5.47 -1.90 18.55
N LEU A 177 -5.86 -2.71 17.56
CA LEU A 177 -6.86 -3.77 17.75
C LEU A 177 -6.32 -4.91 18.62
N GLU A 178 -5.04 -5.25 18.49
CA GLU A 178 -4.40 -6.28 19.32
C GLU A 178 -4.43 -5.89 20.79
N LYS A 179 -4.03 -4.66 21.10
CA LYS A 179 -4.08 -4.11 22.47
C LYS A 179 -5.50 -4.07 23.02
N CYS A 180 -6.45 -3.58 22.23
CA CYS A 180 -7.88 -3.57 22.58
C CYS A 180 -8.40 -4.98 22.89
N LEU A 181 -8.09 -5.98 22.05
CA LEU A 181 -8.60 -7.34 22.21
C LEU A 181 -7.95 -8.10 23.37
N ARG A 182 -6.72 -7.75 23.76
CA ARG A 182 -6.03 -8.34 24.92
C ARG A 182 -6.51 -7.78 26.26
N GLN A 183 -7.09 -6.59 26.28
CA GLN A 183 -7.61 -6.02 27.52
C GLN A 183 -8.99 -6.61 27.85
N GLU A 184 -9.08 -7.31 28.99
CA GLU A 184 -10.33 -7.90 29.49
C GLU A 184 -11.37 -6.85 29.92
N ASP A 185 -10.98 -5.58 30.02
CA ASP A 185 -11.82 -4.48 30.50
C ASP A 185 -12.83 -3.97 29.46
N GLY A 186 -12.75 -4.46 28.22
CA GLY A 186 -13.62 -4.03 27.13
C GLY A 186 -13.29 -2.63 26.62
N SER A 187 -12.03 -2.19 26.77
CA SER A 187 -11.57 -0.92 26.19
C SER A 187 -11.95 -0.84 24.71
N ALA A 188 -12.56 0.29 24.36
CA ALA A 188 -13.10 0.48 23.03
C ALA A 188 -11.95 0.69 22.03
N PRO A 189 -11.99 0.14 20.80
CA PRO A 189 -10.94 0.29 19.78
C PRO A 189 -10.47 1.75 19.57
N GLU A 190 -11.37 2.70 19.78
CA GLU A 190 -11.17 4.14 19.68
C GLU A 190 -10.12 4.69 20.67
N SER A 191 -9.79 3.91 21.70
CA SER A 191 -8.74 4.27 22.67
C SER A 191 -7.33 4.01 22.13
N TRP A 192 -7.22 3.18 21.08
CA TRP A 192 -5.95 2.68 20.55
C TRP A 192 -5.78 2.96 19.05
N VAL A 193 -6.89 3.15 18.33
CA VAL A 193 -6.93 3.42 16.90
C VAL A 193 -7.35 4.88 16.67
N ASN A 194 -6.53 5.61 15.91
CA ASN A 194 -6.79 6.99 15.53
C ASN A 194 -7.95 7.05 14.52
N LEU A 195 -9.15 7.36 15.02
CA LEU A 195 -10.36 7.44 14.21
C LEU A 195 -10.37 8.64 13.25
N GLU A 196 -9.73 9.75 13.61
CA GLU A 196 -9.65 10.92 12.73
C GLU A 196 -8.83 10.60 11.49
N TYR A 197 -7.69 9.91 11.68
CA TYR A 197 -6.88 9.35 10.61
C TYR A 197 -7.70 8.41 9.72
N LEU A 198 -8.38 7.40 10.29
CA LEU A 198 -9.21 6.48 9.49
C LEU A 198 -10.36 7.18 8.77
N ASN A 199 -10.98 8.19 9.39
CA ASN A 199 -12.04 8.96 8.78
C ASN A 199 -11.52 9.80 7.60
N SER A 200 -10.32 10.38 7.72
CA SER A 200 -9.67 11.12 6.63
C SER A 200 -9.41 10.26 5.39
N LEU A 201 -9.19 8.95 5.59
CA LEU A 201 -9.01 7.97 4.53
C LEU A 201 -10.33 7.37 4.01
N GLY A 202 -11.48 7.70 4.62
CA GLY A 202 -12.76 7.07 4.32
C GLY A 202 -12.85 5.60 4.75
N LEU A 203 -12.01 5.18 5.71
CA LEU A 203 -11.85 3.79 6.12
C LEU A 203 -12.50 3.45 7.47
N VAL A 204 -12.98 4.44 8.22
CA VAL A 204 -13.57 4.25 9.56
C VAL A 204 -14.69 3.19 9.58
N GLY A 205 -15.49 3.10 8.52
CA GLY A 205 -16.56 2.11 8.40
C GLY A 205 -16.10 0.65 8.33
N ASN A 206 -14.81 0.39 8.14
CA ASN A 206 -14.24 -0.96 8.12
C ASN A 206 -13.81 -1.47 9.50
N LEU A 207 -13.73 -0.59 10.51
CA LEU A 207 -13.10 -0.91 11.81
C LEU A 207 -13.79 -2.09 12.51
N GLU A 208 -15.12 -2.12 12.53
CA GLU A 208 -15.88 -3.22 13.13
C GLU A 208 -15.60 -4.56 12.42
N ALA A 209 -15.57 -4.54 11.08
CA ALA A 209 -15.29 -5.74 10.30
C ALA A 209 -13.86 -6.24 10.50
N TRP A 210 -12.89 -5.34 10.66
CA TRP A 210 -11.51 -5.68 10.99
C TRP A 210 -11.39 -6.26 12.40
N GLN A 211 -12.01 -5.65 13.39
CA GLN A 211 -12.03 -6.16 14.77
C GLN A 211 -12.60 -7.58 14.84
N GLN A 212 -13.71 -7.85 14.14
CA GLN A 212 -14.30 -9.20 14.08
C GLN A 212 -13.37 -10.22 13.41
N LYS A 213 -12.59 -9.81 12.41
CA LYS A 213 -11.57 -10.67 11.79
C LYS A 213 -10.42 -10.95 12.75
N CYS A 214 -9.87 -9.93 13.41
CA CYS A 214 -8.80 -10.08 14.40
C CYS A 214 -9.23 -10.98 15.56
N ARG A 215 -10.45 -10.83 16.07
CA ARG A 215 -10.98 -11.70 17.14
C ARG A 215 -10.98 -13.18 16.74
N ARG A 216 -11.49 -13.51 15.55
CA ARG A 216 -11.47 -14.89 15.04
C ARG A 216 -10.05 -15.44 14.92
N LEU A 217 -9.12 -14.62 14.43
CA LEU A 217 -7.72 -15.04 14.32
C LEU A 217 -7.08 -15.32 15.68
N LEU A 218 -7.42 -14.56 16.73
CA LEU A 218 -6.92 -14.79 18.09
C LEU A 218 -7.57 -16.02 18.74
N GLU A 219 -8.86 -16.29 18.48
CA GLU A 219 -9.54 -17.51 18.95
C GLU A 219 -8.97 -18.79 18.34
N ASP A 220 -8.41 -18.70 17.12
CA ASP A 220 -7.79 -19.81 16.41
C ASP A 220 -6.31 -20.07 16.81
N VAL A 221 -5.69 -19.18 17.60
CA VAL A 221 -4.32 -19.36 18.12
C VAL A 221 -4.40 -20.11 19.45
N PRO A 222 -3.84 -21.33 19.56
CA PRO A 222 -3.87 -22.06 20.82
C PRO A 222 -3.06 -21.30 21.90
N ASP A 223 -3.55 -21.34 23.15
CA ASP A 223 -3.02 -20.61 24.32
C ASP A 223 -1.55 -20.92 24.69
N ASP A 224 -0.86 -21.81 23.97
CA ASP A 224 0.43 -22.40 24.34
C ASP A 224 1.65 -21.95 23.48
N LEU A 225 1.57 -20.78 22.83
CA LEU A 225 2.73 -20.11 22.22
C LEU A 225 3.39 -19.07 23.13
#